data_AF-A0AAW5CN22-F1
#
_entry.id   AF-A0AAW5CN22-F1
#
_cell.length_a   1.000
_cell.length_b   1.000
_cell.length_c   1.000
_cell.angle_alpha   90.00
_cell.angle_beta   90.00
_cell.angle_gamma   90.00
#
_symmetry.space_group_name_H-M   'P 1'
#
loop_
_entity.id
_entity.type
_entity.pdbx_description
1 polymer ?
#
loop_
_entity_poly.entity_id
_entity_poly.type
_entity_poly.pdbx_seq_one_letter_code
_entity_poly.pdbx_strand_id
1 'polypeptide(L)'
;MIPEIEVTCSGKRYFINSITVEQYKKYISLMEKNSTEKISGVMFFNTKIMQELFGNELTLAEIGEIDAIDFLTAIKTVHFVMQNIIAEKLLNIVEVEQVEKEKSAFDEYDRENGYEDEPEEPEENQWKVCGEIVDRVVKIAIRLLKNSYSQCMKENIVTLLEYLRFELDTINENQ
;
A
#
# COMPACT_ATOMS: atom_id res chain seq x y z
N MET A 1 4.14 -3.70 -14.35
CA MET A 1 4.35 -2.30 -14.79
C MET A 1 3.23 -1.45 -14.23
N ILE A 2 3.53 -0.25 -13.70
CA ILE A 2 2.52 0.68 -13.18
C ILE A 2 2.23 1.78 -14.21
N PRO A 3 1.00 2.34 -14.27
CA PRO A 3 0.72 3.52 -15.06
C PRO A 3 1.58 4.71 -14.59
N GLU A 4 1.87 5.63 -15.51
CA GLU A 4 2.54 6.90 -15.21
C GLU A 4 1.62 7.77 -14.35
N ILE A 5 2.12 8.19 -13.18
CA ILE A 5 1.45 9.19 -12.35
C ILE A 5 2.06 10.53 -12.74
N GLU A 6 1.27 11.40 -13.35
CA GLU A 6 1.73 12.70 -13.84
C GLU A 6 0.98 13.86 -13.21
N VAL A 7 1.65 14.99 -13.10
CA VAL A 7 1.02 16.25 -12.69
C VAL A 7 1.76 17.45 -13.29
N THR A 8 1.01 18.50 -13.63
CA THR A 8 1.60 19.76 -14.12
C THR A 8 1.45 20.82 -13.05
N CYS A 9 2.57 21.43 -12.66
CA CYS A 9 2.59 22.53 -11.69
C CYS A 9 3.42 23.67 -12.26
N SER A 10 2.87 24.88 -12.30
CA SER A 10 3.58 26.11 -12.74
C SER A 10 4.27 25.97 -14.12
N GLY A 11 3.63 25.25 -15.04
CA GLY A 11 4.14 25.01 -16.40
C GLY A 11 5.23 23.92 -16.51
N LYS A 12 5.58 23.26 -15.42
CA LYS A 12 6.50 22.11 -15.39
C LYS A 12 5.73 20.82 -15.16
N ARG A 13 5.99 19.81 -16.00
CA ARG A 13 5.43 18.47 -15.88
C ARG A 13 6.32 17.61 -14.99
N TYR A 14 5.71 16.94 -14.02
CA TYR A 14 6.32 15.98 -13.11
C TYR A 14 5.67 14.63 -13.34
N PHE A 15 6.44 13.55 -13.30
CA PHE A 15 5.90 12.21 -13.47
C PHE A 15 6.67 11.17 -12.65
N ILE A 16 5.97 10.11 -12.25
CA ILE A 16 6.50 8.96 -11.52
C ILE A 16 6.08 7.69 -12.27
N ASN A 17 7.05 6.83 -12.57
CA ASN A 17 6.85 5.54 -13.23
C ASN A 17 7.30 4.34 -12.37
N SER A 18 7.76 4.61 -11.14
CA SER A 18 8.17 3.60 -10.17
C SER A 18 7.82 4.05 -8.76
N ILE A 19 7.37 3.12 -7.91
CA ILE A 19 7.14 3.37 -6.49
C ILE A 19 8.21 2.64 -5.70
N THR A 20 8.88 3.34 -4.78
CA THR A 20 9.82 2.72 -3.85
C THR A 20 9.12 2.06 -2.68
N VAL A 21 9.79 1.12 -2.01
CA VAL A 21 9.26 0.52 -0.76
C VAL A 21 8.99 1.58 0.29
N GLU A 22 9.86 2.59 0.42
CA GLU A 22 9.65 3.70 1.36
C GLU A 22 8.39 4.51 1.03
N GLN A 23 8.18 4.88 -0.25
CA GLN A 23 7.00 5.61 -0.68
C GLN A 23 5.71 4.81 -0.39
N TYR A 24 5.73 3.50 -0.64
CA TYR A 24 4.59 2.64 -0.32
C TYR A 24 4.32 2.56 1.18
N LYS A 25 5.36 2.42 2.02
CA LYS A 25 5.20 2.41 3.49
C LYS A 25 4.62 3.71 4.00
N LYS A 26 5.08 4.86 3.50
CA LYS A 26 4.55 6.17 3.86
C LYS A 26 3.09 6.33 3.44
N TYR A 27 2.73 5.84 2.25
CA TYR A 27 1.34 5.80 1.80
C TYR A 27 0.47 5.00 2.77
N ILE A 28 0.88 3.79 3.15
CA ILE A 28 0.15 2.96 4.13
C ILE A 28 -0.02 3.72 5.46
N SER A 29 1.06 4.32 5.99
CA SER A 29 1.00 5.09 7.23
C SER A 29 0.08 6.31 7.16
N LEU A 30 -0.06 6.93 5.99
CA LEU A 30 -1.02 8.03 5.77
C LEU A 30 -2.45 7.50 5.71
N MET A 31 -2.68 6.38 5.03
CA MET A 31 -4.00 5.75 4.93
C MET A 31 -4.50 5.21 6.27
N GLU A 32 -3.61 4.63 7.08
CA GLU A 32 -3.94 4.16 8.43
C GLU A 32 -4.42 5.29 9.35
N LYS A 33 -3.83 6.49 9.19
CA LYS A 33 -4.19 7.70 9.95
C LYS A 33 -5.39 8.44 9.38
N ASN A 34 -5.83 8.09 8.18
CA ASN A 34 -6.91 8.77 7.48
C ASN A 34 -8.27 8.28 8.02
N SER A 35 -8.66 8.77 9.19
CA SER A 35 -9.92 8.44 9.87
C SER A 35 -11.04 9.46 9.61
N THR A 36 -10.91 10.30 8.58
CA THR A 36 -11.77 11.48 8.39
C THR A 36 -12.84 11.28 7.32
N GLU A 37 -14.10 11.40 7.73
CA GLU A 37 -15.25 11.50 6.81
C GLU A 37 -15.38 12.91 6.19
N LYS A 38 -14.57 13.88 6.62
CA LYS A 38 -14.66 15.27 6.17
C LYS A 38 -13.82 15.49 4.92
N ILE A 39 -14.42 16.11 3.90
CA ILE A 39 -13.78 16.47 2.62
C ILE A 39 -12.45 17.23 2.83
N SER A 40 -12.39 18.16 3.79
CA SER A 40 -11.17 18.92 4.09
C SER A 40 -10.03 18.04 4.60
N GLY A 41 -10.35 17.00 5.36
CA GLY A 41 -9.38 16.02 5.82
C GLY A 41 -8.90 15.14 4.68
N VAL A 42 -9.80 14.67 3.82
CA VAL A 42 -9.47 13.90 2.61
C VAL A 42 -8.51 14.68 1.71
N MET A 43 -8.78 15.95 1.45
CA MET A 43 -7.91 16.79 0.61
C MET A 43 -6.53 16.96 1.24
N PHE A 44 -6.45 17.19 2.56
CA PHE A 44 -5.17 17.31 3.27
C PHE A 44 -4.32 16.03 3.14
N PHE A 45 -4.92 14.85 3.35
CA PHE A 45 -4.22 13.58 3.20
C PHE A 45 -3.78 13.35 1.74
N ASN A 46 -4.62 13.68 0.77
CA ASN A 46 -4.28 13.58 -0.65
C ASN A 46 -3.08 14.48 -1.00
N THR A 47 -3.06 15.71 -0.52
CA THR A 47 -1.91 16.62 -0.70
C THR A 47 -0.65 16.05 -0.05
N LYS A 48 -0.77 15.43 1.12
CA LYS A 48 0.35 14.78 1.81
C LYS A 48 0.87 13.54 1.07
N ILE A 49 -0.02 12.73 0.51
CA ILE A 49 0.36 11.58 -0.31
C ILE A 49 1.15 12.03 -1.54
N MET A 50 0.68 13.07 -2.25
CA MET A 50 1.41 13.65 -3.37
C MET A 50 2.79 14.16 -2.93
N GLN A 51 2.86 14.86 -1.79
CA GLN A 51 4.14 15.34 -1.25
C GLN A 51 5.12 14.19 -0.99
N GLU A 52 4.69 13.10 -0.36
CA GLU A 52 5.58 11.98 -0.06
C GLU A 52 6.02 11.22 -1.32
N LEU A 53 5.21 11.23 -2.37
CA LEU A 53 5.54 10.59 -3.63
C LEU A 53 6.53 11.39 -4.46
N PHE A 54 6.28 12.69 -4.63
CA PHE A 54 7.17 13.58 -5.37
C PHE A 54 8.34 14.09 -4.51
N GLY A 55 8.36 13.77 -3.21
CA GLY A 55 9.45 14.07 -2.30
C GLY A 55 9.78 15.57 -2.25
N ASN A 56 11.03 15.91 -2.57
CA ASN A 56 11.51 17.29 -2.58
C ASN A 56 11.21 18.02 -3.90
N GLU A 57 10.60 17.36 -4.89
CA GLU A 57 10.31 17.98 -6.20
C GLU A 57 9.07 18.87 -6.19
N LEU A 58 8.14 18.61 -5.27
CA LEU A 58 6.90 19.38 -5.11
C LEU A 58 6.65 19.66 -3.63
N THR A 59 6.63 20.93 -3.27
CA THR A 59 6.25 21.39 -1.92
C THR A 59 4.73 21.37 -1.73
N LEU A 60 4.26 21.41 -0.48
CA LEU A 60 2.82 21.52 -0.19
C LEU A 60 2.16 22.74 -0.83
N ALA A 61 2.90 23.87 -0.92
CA ALA A 61 2.39 25.10 -1.50
C ALA A 61 2.17 24.92 -3.01
N GLU A 62 3.18 24.38 -3.71
CA GLU A 62 3.09 24.06 -5.14
C GLU A 62 1.97 23.05 -5.42
N ILE A 63 1.82 22.02 -4.58
CA ILE A 63 0.73 21.05 -4.73
C ILE A 63 -0.65 21.72 -4.58
N GLY A 64 -0.75 22.75 -3.72
CA GLY A 64 -1.97 23.53 -3.55
C GLY A 64 -2.33 24.44 -4.73
N GLU A 65 -1.37 24.71 -5.63
CA GLU A 65 -1.58 25.54 -6.84
C GLU A 65 -1.95 24.71 -8.08
N ILE A 66 -1.90 23.38 -7.99
CA ILE A 66 -2.26 22.47 -9.09
C ILE A 66 -3.76 22.60 -9.39
N ASP A 67 -4.12 22.55 -10.68
CA ASP A 67 -5.52 22.49 -11.10
C ASP A 67 -6.25 21.31 -10.43
N ALA A 68 -7.49 21.55 -9.99
CA ALA A 68 -8.23 20.56 -9.22
C ALA A 68 -8.48 19.26 -10.00
N ILE A 69 -8.67 19.33 -11.32
CA ILE A 69 -8.89 18.15 -12.17
C ILE A 69 -7.58 17.37 -12.30
N ASP A 70 -6.47 18.05 -12.56
CA ASP A 70 -5.15 17.43 -12.66
C ASP A 70 -4.74 16.78 -11.34
N PHE A 71 -4.93 17.48 -10.23
CA PHE A 71 -4.66 16.95 -8.89
C PHE A 71 -5.50 15.70 -8.59
N LEU A 72 -6.82 15.77 -8.84
CA LEU A 72 -7.73 14.65 -8.58
C LEU A 72 -7.44 13.44 -9.49
N THR A 73 -6.99 13.69 -10.72
CA THR A 73 -6.61 12.63 -11.66
C THR A 73 -5.31 11.96 -11.22
N ALA A 74 -4.30 12.76 -10.84
CA ALA A 74 -3.04 12.26 -10.31
C ALA A 74 -3.27 11.42 -9.05
N ILE A 75 -4.00 11.92 -8.06
CA ILE A 75 -4.21 11.19 -6.79
C ILE A 75 -5.06 9.93 -6.98
N LYS A 76 -6.06 9.94 -7.88
CA LYS A 76 -6.80 8.71 -8.23
C LYS A 76 -5.87 7.66 -8.82
N THR A 77 -4.95 8.07 -9.69
CA THR A 77 -3.95 7.19 -10.29
C THR A 77 -3.01 6.64 -9.22
N VAL A 78 -2.58 7.48 -8.27
CA VAL A 78 -1.80 7.04 -7.09
C VAL A 78 -2.55 5.97 -6.32
N HIS A 79 -3.80 6.23 -5.92
CA HIS A 79 -4.59 5.25 -5.16
C HIS A 79 -4.73 3.94 -5.91
N PHE A 80 -5.01 3.99 -7.21
CA PHE A 80 -5.09 2.79 -8.04
C PHE A 80 -3.77 2.00 -8.06
N VAL A 81 -2.63 2.67 -8.24
CA VAL A 81 -1.32 2.02 -8.23
C VAL A 81 -1.05 1.36 -6.87
N MET A 82 -1.28 2.08 -5.77
CA MET A 82 -0.95 1.61 -4.43
C MET A 82 -1.89 0.48 -3.97
N GLN A 83 -3.19 0.63 -4.22
CA GLN A 83 -4.21 -0.26 -3.68
C GLN A 83 -4.51 -1.44 -4.59
N ASN A 84 -4.50 -1.25 -5.91
CA ASN A 84 -4.83 -2.32 -6.83
C ASN A 84 -3.58 -3.04 -7.33
N ILE A 85 -2.54 -2.32 -7.73
CA ILE A 85 -1.38 -2.99 -8.35
C ILE A 85 -0.40 -3.52 -7.31
N ILE A 86 0.03 -2.67 -6.37
CA ILE A 86 1.07 -3.03 -5.40
C ILE A 86 0.50 -3.97 -4.34
N ALA A 87 -0.67 -3.65 -3.77
CA ALA A 87 -1.27 -4.50 -2.74
C ALA A 87 -1.60 -5.91 -3.26
N GLU A 88 -2.12 -6.04 -4.49
CA GLU A 88 -2.37 -7.35 -5.11
C GLU A 88 -1.08 -8.17 -5.25
N LYS A 89 -0.01 -7.56 -5.77
CA LYS A 89 1.31 -8.24 -5.87
C LYS A 89 1.87 -8.65 -4.51
N LEU A 90 1.63 -7.84 -3.50
CA LEU A 90 2.11 -8.08 -2.14
C LEU A 90 1.36 -9.24 -1.47
N LEU A 91 0.04 -9.30 -1.66
CA LEU A 91 -0.81 -10.39 -1.16
C LEU A 91 -0.50 -11.72 -1.87
N ASN A 92 -0.19 -11.67 -3.16
CA ASN A 92 0.12 -12.85 -3.98
C ASN A 92 1.61 -13.25 -3.95
N ILE A 93 2.40 -12.79 -2.97
CA ILE A 93 3.84 -13.11 -2.91
C ILE A 93 4.11 -14.54 -2.42
N VAL A 94 3.21 -15.09 -1.60
CA VAL A 94 3.18 -16.51 -1.23
C VAL A 94 1.77 -16.99 -1.55
N GLU A 95 1.63 -18.06 -2.33
CA GLU A 95 0.34 -18.75 -2.50
C GLU A 95 -0.03 -19.39 -1.16
N VAL A 96 -0.64 -18.61 -0.28
CA VAL A 96 -1.29 -19.12 0.92
C VAL A 96 -2.73 -19.39 0.52
N GLU A 97 -3.19 -20.64 0.60
CA GLU A 97 -4.61 -20.95 0.55
C GLU A 97 -5.32 -20.03 1.55
N GLN A 98 -6.16 -19.13 1.05
CA GLN A 98 -7.04 -18.36 1.91
C GLN A 98 -7.99 -19.36 2.55
N VAL A 99 -7.74 -19.71 3.81
CA VAL A 99 -8.69 -20.50 4.58
C VAL A 99 -9.91 -19.61 4.77
N GLU A 100 -10.95 -19.82 3.96
CA GLU A 100 -12.26 -19.24 4.22
C GLU A 100 -12.64 -19.68 5.63
N LYS A 101 -12.72 -18.74 6.57
CA LYS A 101 -13.38 -19.01 7.86
C LYS A 101 -14.84 -19.29 7.50
N GLU A 102 -15.22 -20.56 7.48
CA GLU A 102 -16.62 -20.96 7.34
C GLU A 102 -17.41 -20.24 8.43
N LYS A 103 -18.36 -19.38 8.04
CA LYS A 103 -19.35 -18.86 8.98
C LYS A 103 -20.12 -20.04 9.53
N SER A 104 -20.04 -20.26 10.83
CA SER A 104 -20.77 -21.34 11.46
C SER A 104 -22.26 -21.06 11.29
N ALA A 105 -23.04 -22.08 10.94
CA ALA A 105 -24.51 -21.98 10.91
C ALA A 105 -25.11 -21.63 12.30
N PHE A 106 -24.29 -21.64 13.35
CA PHE A 106 -24.65 -21.25 14.71
C PHE A 106 -24.23 -19.82 15.06
N ASP A 107 -23.39 -19.13 14.26
CA ASP A 107 -22.95 -17.74 14.55
C ASP A 107 -24.14 -16.79 14.70
N GLU A 108 -25.17 -16.96 13.86
CA GLU A 108 -26.38 -16.13 13.89
C GLU A 108 -27.27 -16.45 15.10
N TYR A 109 -27.31 -17.72 15.53
CA TYR A 109 -28.04 -18.18 16.71
C TYR A 109 -27.34 -17.76 18.02
N ASP A 110 -26.01 -17.84 18.05
CA ASP A 110 -25.19 -17.46 19.21
C ASP A 110 -25.26 -15.96 19.46
N ARG A 111 -25.30 -15.14 18.40
CA ARG A 111 -25.54 -13.70 18.48
C ARG A 111 -26.95 -13.35 18.97
N GLU A 112 -27.97 -14.02 18.43
CA GLU A 112 -29.37 -13.74 18.80
C GLU A 112 -29.70 -14.17 20.24
N ASN A 113 -29.01 -15.20 20.74
CA ASN A 113 -29.19 -15.72 22.11
C ASN A 113 -28.17 -15.15 23.12
N GLY A 114 -27.28 -14.25 22.70
CA GLY A 114 -26.31 -13.60 23.58
C GLY A 114 -25.23 -14.53 24.13
N TYR A 115 -24.89 -15.60 23.38
CA TYR A 115 -23.76 -16.48 23.68
C TYR A 115 -22.42 -15.94 23.13
N GLU A 116 -22.45 -14.91 22.28
CA GLU A 116 -21.27 -14.11 21.92
C GLU A 116 -20.83 -13.24 23.12
N ASP A 117 -20.09 -13.84 24.07
CA ASP A 117 -19.35 -13.10 25.13
C ASP A 117 -18.04 -12.48 24.59
N GLU A 118 -17.64 -12.83 23.36
CA GLU A 118 -16.48 -12.25 22.69
C GLU A 118 -16.91 -10.98 21.97
N PRO A 119 -16.33 -9.80 22.31
CA PRO A 119 -16.55 -8.61 21.50
C PRO A 119 -16.13 -8.94 20.07
N GLU A 120 -16.97 -8.60 19.08
CA GLU A 120 -16.60 -8.63 17.66
C GLU A 120 -15.16 -8.10 17.56
N GLU A 121 -14.20 -8.97 17.18
CA GLU A 121 -12.82 -8.52 17.03
C GLU A 121 -12.88 -7.30 16.10
N PRO A 122 -12.40 -6.12 16.53
CA PRO A 122 -12.47 -4.94 15.70
C PRO A 122 -11.79 -5.30 14.39
N GLU A 123 -12.52 -5.19 13.26
CA GLU A 123 -12.00 -5.52 11.94
C GLU A 123 -10.55 -5.01 11.85
N GLU A 124 -9.59 -5.94 11.74
CA GLU A 124 -8.18 -5.56 11.77
C GLU A 124 -7.95 -4.46 10.73
N ASN A 125 -7.36 -3.34 11.16
CA ASN A 125 -7.11 -2.22 10.25
C ASN A 125 -6.29 -2.74 9.06
N GLN A 126 -6.91 -2.80 7.88
CA GLN A 126 -6.32 -3.39 6.68
C GLN A 126 -4.96 -2.76 6.33
N TRP A 127 -4.77 -1.47 6.65
CA TRP A 127 -3.51 -0.77 6.45
C TRP A 127 -2.42 -1.24 7.41
N LYS A 128 -2.78 -1.54 8.66
CA LYS A 128 -1.86 -2.13 9.62
C LYS A 128 -1.38 -3.50 9.14
N VAL A 129 -2.30 -4.35 8.67
CA VAL A 129 -1.98 -5.66 8.09
C VAL A 129 -1.06 -5.51 6.86
N CYS A 130 -1.39 -4.60 5.94
CA CYS A 130 -0.53 -4.29 4.79
C CYS A 130 0.88 -3.86 5.21
N GLY A 131 0.99 -2.99 6.24
CA GLY A 131 2.26 -2.55 6.79
C GLY A 131 3.10 -3.71 7.35
N GLU A 132 2.47 -4.63 8.07
CA GLU A 132 3.14 -5.83 8.60
C GLU A 132 3.63 -6.76 7.48
N ILE A 133 2.84 -6.94 6.42
CA ILE A 133 3.24 -7.76 5.27
C ILE A 133 4.45 -7.12 4.58
N VAL A 134 4.45 -5.80 4.35
CA VAL A 134 5.61 -5.09 3.78
C VAL A 134 6.87 -5.30 4.64
N ASP A 135 6.74 -5.23 5.96
CA ASP A 135 7.88 -5.45 6.86
C ASP A 135 8.41 -6.89 6.80
N ARG A 136 7.52 -7.88 6.61
CA ARG A 136 7.93 -9.28 6.37
C ARG A 136 8.65 -9.41 5.03
N VAL A 137 8.13 -8.81 3.96
CA VAL A 137 8.78 -8.77 2.63
C VAL A 137 10.19 -8.18 2.73
N VAL A 138 10.36 -7.05 3.42
CA VAL A 138 11.67 -6.43 3.64
C VAL A 138 12.62 -7.35 4.41
N LYS A 139 12.14 -8.03 5.46
CA LYS A 139 12.95 -9.01 6.21
C LYS A 139 13.38 -10.20 5.35
N ILE A 140 12.50 -10.70 4.48
CA ILE A 140 12.82 -11.79 3.54
C ILE A 140 13.86 -11.31 2.52
N ALA A 141 13.66 -10.13 1.92
CA ALA A 141 14.62 -9.51 1.00
C ALA A 141 16.02 -9.38 1.62
N ILE A 142 16.12 -8.89 2.86
CA ILE A 142 17.41 -8.77 3.57
C ILE A 142 18.06 -10.16 3.75
N ARG A 143 17.28 -11.21 4.06
CA ARG A 143 17.80 -12.55 4.34
C ARG A 143 18.24 -13.29 3.08
N LEU A 144 17.39 -13.29 2.04
CA LEU A 144 17.59 -14.01 0.79
C LEU A 144 18.56 -13.24 -0.11
N LEU A 145 18.30 -11.95 -0.34
CA LEU A 145 19.03 -11.14 -1.32
C LEU A 145 20.27 -10.46 -0.75
N LYS A 146 20.50 -10.58 0.57
CA LYS A 146 21.60 -9.91 1.31
C LYS A 146 21.59 -8.39 1.19
N ASN A 147 20.44 -7.80 0.86
CA ASN A 147 20.26 -6.35 0.84
C ASN A 147 20.32 -5.76 2.25
N SER A 148 20.81 -4.53 2.37
CA SER A 148 20.63 -3.72 3.58
C SER A 148 19.23 -3.12 3.63
N TYR A 149 18.75 -2.75 4.82
CA TYR A 149 17.46 -2.07 4.97
C TYR A 149 17.35 -0.81 4.09
N SER A 150 18.41 0.01 4.04
CA SER A 150 18.41 1.24 3.24
C SER A 150 18.34 0.97 1.74
N GLN A 151 18.92 -0.14 1.26
CA GLN A 151 18.78 -0.56 -0.13
C GLN A 151 17.33 -0.96 -0.42
N CYS A 152 16.73 -1.82 0.42
CA CYS A 152 15.33 -2.23 0.25
C CYS A 152 14.38 -1.01 0.20
N MET A 153 14.60 0.01 1.03
CA MET A 153 13.74 1.20 1.05
C MET A 153 13.74 1.99 -0.28
N LYS A 154 14.87 1.96 -1.01
CA LYS A 154 15.04 2.70 -2.27
C LYS A 154 14.68 1.88 -3.50
N GLU A 155 14.53 0.57 -3.36
CA GLU A 155 14.16 -0.32 -4.45
C GLU A 155 12.72 -0.08 -4.90
N ASN A 156 12.49 -0.26 -6.20
CA ASN A 156 11.15 -0.31 -6.76
C ASN A 156 10.40 -1.51 -6.17
N ILE A 157 9.31 -1.25 -5.45
CA ILE A 157 8.56 -2.28 -4.73
C ILE A 157 8.03 -3.35 -5.68
N VAL A 158 7.59 -2.98 -6.89
CA VAL A 158 7.07 -3.94 -7.86
C VAL A 158 8.16 -4.90 -8.32
N THR A 159 9.34 -4.38 -8.63
CA THR A 159 10.50 -5.19 -9.04
C THR A 159 10.99 -6.08 -7.89
N LEU A 160 11.03 -5.55 -6.66
CA LEU A 160 11.42 -6.33 -5.50
C LEU A 160 10.46 -7.50 -5.27
N LEU A 161 9.14 -7.27 -5.34
CA LEU A 161 8.14 -8.31 -5.18
C LEU A 161 8.22 -9.38 -6.28
N GLU A 162 8.43 -8.96 -7.54
CA GLU A 162 8.61 -9.89 -8.68
C GLU A 162 9.86 -10.75 -8.50
N TYR A 163 10.97 -10.17 -8.07
CA TYR A 163 12.21 -10.92 -7.84
C TYR A 163 12.09 -11.86 -6.64
N LEU A 164 11.46 -11.42 -5.55
CA LEU A 164 11.19 -12.28 -4.40
C LEU A 164 10.30 -13.47 -4.75
N ARG A 165 9.25 -13.25 -5.54
CA ARG A 165 8.38 -14.34 -6.01
C ARG A 165 9.19 -15.37 -6.81
N PHE A 166 10.01 -14.91 -7.75
CA PHE A 166 10.89 -15.78 -8.54
C PHE A 166 11.85 -16.61 -7.67
N GLU A 167 12.50 -15.98 -6.69
CA GLU A 167 13.39 -16.68 -5.75
C GLU A 167 12.63 -17.70 -4.89
N LEU A 168 11.40 -17.38 -4.45
CA LEU A 168 10.56 -18.31 -3.70
C LEU A 168 10.13 -19.52 -4.53
N ASP A 169 9.73 -19.30 -5.78
CA ASP A 169 9.30 -20.36 -6.69
C ASP A 169 10.47 -21.33 -7.01
N THR A 170 11.68 -20.81 -7.14
CA THR A 170 12.89 -21.60 -7.49
C THR A 170 13.57 -22.26 -6.29
N ILE A 171 13.22 -21.90 -5.04
CA ILE A 171 13.73 -22.60 -3.85
C ILE A 171 13.28 -24.08 -3.85
N ASN A 172 12.09 -24.38 -4.35
CA ASN A 172 11.56 -25.75 -4.43
C ASN A 172 12.13 -26.56 -5.61
N GLU A 173 12.70 -25.90 -6.63
CA GLU A 173 13.33 -26.59 -7.76
C GLU A 173 14.76 -27.08 -7.45
N ASN A 174 15.38 -26.55 -6.39
CA ASN A 174 16.75 -26.87 -5.99
C ASN A 174 16.85 -27.85 -4.80
N GLN A 175 15.73 -28.48 -4.38
CA GLN A 175 15.69 -29.58 -3.42
C GLN A 175 15.43 -30.92 -4.12
#